data_AF-A0A414RP37-F1
#
_entry.id   AF-A0A414RP37-F1
#
_cell.length_a   1.000
_cell.length_b   1.000
_cell.length_c   1.000
_cell.angle_alpha   90.00
_cell.angle_beta   90.00
_cell.angle_gamma   90.00
#
_symmetry.space_group_name_H-M   'P 1'
#
loop_
_entity.id
_entity.type
_entity.pdbx_description
1 polymer ?
#
loop_
_entity_poly.entity_id
_entity_poly.type
_entity_poly.pdbx_seq_one_letter_code
_entity_poly.pdbx_strand_id
1 'polypeptide(L)'
;MIHIKETEIIPLLKNAKAEYSQKITEGDPKDAEMAERIEEALTQAMDIVYDYQSMADEHKRMVEKYETEAPVIKRGMDFYCCPACEKRTSRNHTHCHWCGKKLGWSR
;
A
#
# COMPACT_ATOMS: atom_id res chain seq x y z
N MET A 1 8.20 1.41 -28.54
CA MET A 1 8.57 1.33 -27.11
C MET A 1 7.43 0.65 -26.40
N ILE A 2 7.66 -0.47 -25.71
CA ILE A 2 6.60 -1.18 -24.97
C ILE A 2 6.47 -0.51 -23.60
N HIS A 3 5.25 -0.20 -23.18
CA HIS A 3 4.95 0.31 -21.85
C HIS A 3 4.34 -0.82 -21.01
N ILE A 4 4.97 -1.13 -19.87
CA ILE A 4 4.52 -2.16 -18.93
C ILE A 4 3.68 -1.47 -17.86
N LYS A 5 2.49 -1.98 -17.55
CA LYS A 5 1.69 -1.45 -16.44
C LYS A 5 2.28 -1.90 -15.10
N GLU A 6 2.16 -1.09 -14.06
CA GLU A 6 2.64 -1.44 -12.71
C GLU A 6 2.09 -2.77 -12.21
N THR A 7 0.82 -3.06 -12.52
CA THR A 7 0.13 -4.32 -12.17
C THR A 7 0.76 -5.56 -12.83
N GLU A 8 1.56 -5.38 -13.88
CA GLU A 8 2.19 -6.45 -14.66
C GLU A 8 3.64 -6.70 -14.23
N ILE A 9 4.26 -5.80 -13.46
CA ILE A 9 5.68 -5.90 -13.07
C ILE A 9 5.95 -7.19 -12.30
N ILE A 10 5.25 -7.42 -11.19
CA ILE A 10 5.47 -8.60 -10.35
C ILE A 10 5.21 -9.92 -11.11
N PRO A 11 4.10 -10.09 -11.86
CA PRO A 11 3.90 -11.27 -12.71
C PRO A 11 5.06 -11.53 -13.68
N LEU A 12 5.58 -10.49 -14.34
CA LEU A 12 6.71 -10.62 -15.26
C LEU A 12 8.00 -11.04 -14.55
N LEU A 13 8.29 -10.44 -13.38
CA LEU A 13 9.45 -10.81 -12.57
C LEU A 13 9.35 -12.25 -12.04
N LYS A 14 8.16 -12.72 -11.67
CA LYS A 14 7.93 -14.12 -11.27
C LYS A 14 8.18 -15.10 -12.40
N ASN A 15 7.73 -14.78 -13.61
CA ASN A 15 7.98 -15.62 -14.79
C ASN A 15 9.48 -15.68 -15.10
N ALA A 16 10.16 -14.53 -15.10
CA ALA A 16 11.61 -14.48 -15.28
C ALA A 16 12.35 -15.29 -14.20
N LYS A 17 11.93 -15.18 -12.93
CA LYS A 17 12.51 -15.94 -11.82
C LYS A 17 12.40 -17.44 -12.07
N ALA A 18 11.23 -17.93 -12.49
CA ALA A 18 11.03 -19.35 -12.79
C ALA A 18 11.92 -19.86 -13.94
N GLU A 19 12.13 -19.04 -14.98
CA GLU A 19 13.07 -19.37 -16.06
C GLU A 19 14.52 -19.49 -15.56
N TYR A 20 14.95 -18.60 -14.67
CA TYR A 20 16.30 -18.67 -14.09
C TYR A 20 16.43 -19.84 -13.12
N SER A 21 15.41 -20.18 -12.34
CA SER A 21 15.41 -21.39 -11.49
C SER A 21 15.60 -22.66 -12.31
N GLN A 22 15.02 -22.76 -13.52
CA GLN A 22 15.25 -23.90 -14.42
C GLN A 22 16.69 -23.95 -14.94
N LYS A 23 17.27 -22.78 -15.30
CA LYS A 23 18.66 -22.69 -15.76
C LYS A 23 19.67 -23.09 -14.69
N ILE A 24 19.38 -22.85 -13.42
CA ILE A 24 20.22 -23.31 -12.30
C ILE A 24 20.27 -24.84 -12.26
N THR A 25 19.15 -25.52 -12.50
CA THR A 25 19.08 -26.99 -12.43
C THR A 25 19.63 -27.71 -13.64
N GLU A 26 19.59 -27.09 -14.83
CA GLU A 26 19.88 -27.76 -16.11
C GLU A 26 21.17 -27.26 -16.80
N GLY A 27 21.75 -26.15 -16.34
CA GLY A 27 22.87 -25.48 -16.99
C GLY A 27 24.27 -25.97 -16.61
N ASP A 28 25.28 -25.55 -17.38
CA ASP A 28 26.68 -25.71 -17.02
C ASP A 28 27.00 -24.95 -15.70
N PRO A 29 27.97 -25.39 -14.88
CA PRO A 29 28.21 -24.81 -13.55
C PRO A 29 28.41 -23.29 -13.52
N LYS A 30 29.02 -22.71 -14.58
CA LYS A 30 29.22 -21.26 -14.69
C LYS A 30 27.94 -20.50 -15.02
N ASP A 31 27.06 -21.11 -15.80
CA ASP A 31 25.77 -20.53 -16.16
C ASP A 31 24.77 -20.65 -15.00
N ALA A 32 24.88 -21.72 -14.21
CA ALA A 32 24.12 -21.91 -12.98
C ALA A 32 24.45 -20.84 -11.92
N GLU A 33 25.74 -20.50 -11.70
CA GLU A 33 26.13 -19.43 -10.76
C GLU A 33 25.56 -18.07 -11.17
N MET A 34 25.65 -17.73 -12.46
CA MET A 34 25.06 -16.48 -12.95
C MET A 34 23.53 -16.48 -12.82
N ALA A 35 22.88 -17.61 -13.11
CA ALA A 35 21.44 -17.76 -12.98
C ALA A 35 20.96 -17.61 -11.53
N GLU A 36 21.69 -18.16 -10.55
CA GLU A 36 21.42 -17.99 -9.13
C GLU A 36 21.49 -16.52 -8.72
N ARG A 37 22.55 -15.80 -9.15
CA ARG A 37 22.69 -14.36 -8.89
C ARG A 37 21.55 -13.54 -9.47
N ILE A 38 21.07 -13.90 -10.67
CA ILE A 38 19.94 -13.22 -11.31
C ILE A 38 18.63 -13.56 -10.59
N GLU A 39 18.42 -14.82 -10.20
CA GLU A 39 17.24 -15.23 -9.43
C GLU A 39 17.14 -14.48 -8.10
N GLU A 40 18.25 -14.34 -7.40
CA GLU A 40 18.34 -13.58 -6.15
C GLU A 40 18.04 -12.10 -6.39
N ALA A 41 18.62 -11.49 -7.43
CA ALA A 41 18.32 -10.11 -7.79
C ALA A 41 16.84 -9.90 -8.16
N LEU A 42 16.21 -10.85 -8.84
CA LEU A 42 14.77 -10.81 -9.15
C LEU A 42 13.92 -10.91 -7.89
N THR A 43 14.35 -11.71 -6.91
CA THR A 43 13.68 -11.82 -5.60
C THR A 43 13.73 -10.49 -4.86
N GLN A 44 14.91 -9.90 -4.72
CA GLN A 44 15.08 -8.59 -4.07
C GLN A 44 14.31 -7.49 -4.81
N ALA A 45 14.28 -7.51 -6.14
CA ALA A 45 13.50 -6.56 -6.92
C ALA A 45 11.98 -6.67 -6.65
N MET A 46 11.45 -7.89 -6.53
CA MET A 46 10.04 -8.10 -6.16
C MET A 46 9.76 -7.59 -4.74
N ASP A 47 10.64 -7.89 -3.78
CA ASP A 47 10.51 -7.44 -2.39
C ASP A 47 10.49 -5.90 -2.30
N ILE A 48 11.39 -5.22 -3.02
CA ILE A 48 11.38 -3.76 -3.11
C ILE A 48 10.03 -3.25 -3.62
N VAL A 49 9.49 -3.83 -4.69
CA VAL A 49 8.18 -3.41 -5.23
C VAL A 49 7.06 -3.63 -4.21
N TYR A 50 7.07 -4.75 -3.50
CA TYR A 50 6.11 -5.03 -2.44
C TYR A 50 6.22 -4.03 -1.28
N ASP A 51 7.43 -3.69 -0.85
CA ASP A 51 7.67 -2.71 0.22
C ASP A 51 7.13 -1.33 -0.19
N TYR A 52 7.41 -0.89 -1.42
CA TYR A 52 6.87 0.37 -1.94
C TYR A 52 5.35 0.38 -2.00
N GLN A 53 4.71 -0.71 -2.44
CA GLN A 53 3.25 -0.84 -2.43
C GLN A 53 2.69 -0.76 -1.02
N SER A 54 3.31 -1.44 -0.06
CA SER A 54 2.92 -1.42 1.35
C SER A 54 3.03 0.00 1.95
N MET A 55 4.13 0.70 1.68
CA MET A 55 4.33 2.09 2.09
C MET A 55 3.30 3.03 1.47
N ALA A 56 2.98 2.87 0.19
CA ALA A 56 1.97 3.67 -0.49
C ALA A 56 0.57 3.44 0.12
N ASP A 57 0.22 2.20 0.43
CA ASP A 57 -1.04 1.84 1.09
C ASP A 57 -1.11 2.41 2.52
N GLU A 58 -0.02 2.34 3.28
CA GLU A 58 0.04 2.95 4.60
C GLU A 58 -0.10 4.46 4.52
N HIS A 59 0.62 5.12 3.61
CA HIS A 59 0.53 6.56 3.40
C HIS A 59 -0.90 6.96 3.03
N LYS A 60 -1.55 6.23 2.12
CA LYS A 60 -2.96 6.43 1.78
C LYS A 60 -3.86 6.34 3.00
N ARG A 61 -3.72 5.30 3.83
CA ARG A 61 -4.49 5.16 5.09
C ARG A 61 -4.28 6.34 6.03
N MET A 62 -3.04 6.84 6.14
CA MET A 62 -2.71 7.99 6.98
C MET A 62 -3.38 9.27 6.48
N VAL A 63 -3.27 9.56 5.19
CA VAL A 63 -3.91 10.72 4.54
C VAL A 63 -5.43 10.62 4.69
N GLU A 64 -6.03 9.48 4.34
CA GLU A 64 -7.46 9.24 4.47
C GLU A 64 -7.95 9.44 5.91
N LYS A 65 -7.17 9.06 6.92
CA LYS A 65 -7.56 9.21 8.32
C LYS A 65 -7.35 10.63 8.84
N TYR A 66 -6.18 11.23 8.64
CA TYR A 66 -5.78 12.43 9.36
C TYR A 66 -5.88 13.73 8.55
N GLU A 67 -5.97 13.64 7.22
CA GLU A 67 -5.88 14.79 6.31
C GLU A 67 -7.12 14.96 5.44
N THR A 68 -7.77 13.87 5.04
CA THR A 68 -9.05 13.88 4.33
C THR A 68 -10.19 14.02 5.33
N GLU A 69 -10.99 15.06 5.18
CA GLU A 69 -12.16 15.24 6.04
C GLU A 69 -13.27 14.22 5.72
N ALA A 70 -13.99 13.78 6.75
CA ALA A 70 -15.23 13.04 6.57
C ALA A 70 -16.37 13.72 7.34
N PRO A 71 -17.58 13.80 6.78
CA PRO A 71 -18.68 14.52 7.39
C PRO A 71 -19.05 13.90 8.75
N VAL A 72 -19.24 14.76 9.75
CA VAL A 72 -19.70 14.33 11.07
C VAL A 72 -21.11 13.75 11.01
N ILE A 73 -21.39 12.76 11.86
CA ILE A 73 -22.72 12.15 11.96
C ILE A 73 -23.53 12.94 12.99
N LYS A 74 -24.56 13.69 12.55
CA LYS A 74 -25.48 14.37 13.46
C LYS A 74 -26.51 13.38 14.01
N ARG A 75 -26.60 13.29 15.34
CA ARG A 75 -27.47 12.34 16.06
C ARG A 75 -28.57 13.02 16.87
N GLY A 76 -28.50 14.34 17.06
CA GLY A 76 -29.50 15.12 17.79
C GLY A 76 -29.20 16.61 17.75
N MET A 77 -29.91 17.39 18.58
CA MET A 77 -29.62 18.82 18.76
C MET A 77 -28.24 18.99 19.40
N ASP A 78 -27.32 19.61 18.65
CA ASP A 78 -25.89 19.78 19.02
C ASP A 78 -25.15 18.52 19.46
N PHE A 79 -25.61 17.35 19.00
CA PHE A 79 -25.00 16.06 19.28
C PHE A 79 -24.45 15.44 18.00
N TYR A 80 -23.12 15.28 17.94
CA TYR A 80 -22.38 14.79 16.78
C TYR A 80 -21.46 13.63 17.16
N CYS A 81 -21.26 12.71 16.22
CA CYS A 81 -20.36 11.56 16.35
C CYS A 81 -19.30 11.57 15.24
N CYS A 82 -18.12 11.06 15.57
CA CYS A 82 -17.06 10.80 14.61
C CYS A 82 -17.50 9.72 13.60
N PRO A 83 -17.32 9.92 12.29
CA PRO A 83 -17.69 8.91 11.29
C PRO A 83 -16.80 7.66 11.29
N ALA A 84 -15.60 7.73 11.88
CA ALA A 84 -14.65 6.60 11.89
C ALA A 84 -14.74 5.73 13.16
N CYS A 85 -15.01 6.30 14.33
CA CYS A 85 -15.04 5.56 15.59
C CYS A 85 -16.35 5.70 16.38
N GLU A 86 -17.32 6.43 15.82
CA GLU A 86 -18.68 6.64 16.36
C GLU A 86 -18.79 7.33 17.73
N LYS A 87 -17.65 7.59 18.38
CA LYS A 87 -17.59 8.34 19.64
C LYS A 87 -18.02 9.79 19.43
N ARG A 88 -18.60 10.37 20.49
CA ARG A 88 -19.06 11.76 20.51
C ARG A 88 -17.91 12.72 20.16
N THR A 89 -18.22 13.70 19.32
CA THR A 89 -17.34 14.84 19.03
C THR A 89 -18.06 16.16 19.31
N SER A 90 -17.30 17.16 19.73
CA SER A 90 -17.81 18.51 19.96
C SER A 90 -17.92 19.27 18.64
N ARG A 91 -18.88 20.20 18.57
CA ARG A 91 -19.14 21.00 17.38
C ARG A 91 -17.87 21.76 16.93
N ASN A 92 -17.63 21.79 15.61
CA ASN A 92 -16.53 22.51 14.96
C ASN A 92 -15.09 22.05 15.31
N HIS A 93 -14.90 20.91 15.96
CA HIS A 93 -13.54 20.36 16.17
C HIS A 93 -12.96 19.86 14.84
N THR A 94 -11.73 20.26 14.50
CA THR A 94 -11.05 19.84 13.26
C THR A 94 -10.78 18.34 13.20
N HIS A 95 -10.46 17.72 14.34
CA HIS A 95 -10.18 16.28 14.43
C HIS A 95 -10.92 15.64 15.60
N CYS A 96 -11.26 14.36 15.47
CA CYS A 96 -11.81 13.57 16.56
C CYS A 96 -10.76 13.37 17.65
N HIS A 97 -11.06 13.77 18.88
CA HIS A 97 -10.15 13.61 20.02
C HIS A 97 -9.81 12.15 20.34
N TRP A 98 -10.66 11.20 19.95
CA TRP A 98 -10.50 9.80 20.30
C TRP A 98 -9.65 8.99 19.32
N CYS A 99 -9.79 9.25 18.01
CA CYS A 99 -9.10 8.46 16.99
C CYS A 99 -8.28 9.30 16.01
N GLY A 100 -8.34 10.63 16.12
CA GLY A 100 -7.64 11.57 15.26
C GLY A 100 -8.24 11.77 13.87
N LYS A 101 -9.38 11.15 13.52
CA LYS A 101 -10.02 11.37 12.21
C LYS A 101 -10.33 12.85 11.98
N LYS A 102 -9.90 13.42 10.85
CA LYS A 102 -10.29 14.78 10.44
C LYS A 102 -11.79 14.85 10.15
N LEU A 103 -12.45 15.81 10.77
CA LEU A 103 -13.90 15.97 10.76
C LEU A 103 -14.29 17.09 9.80
N GLY A 104 -15.17 16.76 8.86
CA GLY A 104 -15.81 17.70 7.95
C GLY A 104 -17.08 18.25 8.59
N TRP A 105 -17.15 19.58 8.70
CA TRP A 105 -18.35 20.28 9.13
C TRP A 105 -18.91 20.96 7.89
N SER A 106 -19.98 20.40 7.31
CA SER A 106 -20.74 21.08 6.26
C SER A 106 -21.24 22.40 6.83
N ARG A 107 -20.66 23.49 6.33
CA ARG A 107 -20.98 24.87 6.72
C ARG A 107 -22.29 25.32 6.10
#